data_AF-A0A2K3KCR1-F1
#
_entry.id   AF-A0A2K3KCR1-F1
#
_cell.length_a   1.000
_cell.length_b   1.000
_cell.length_c   1.000
_cell.angle_alpha   90.00
_cell.angle_beta   90.00
_cell.angle_gamma   90.00
#
_symmetry.space_group_name_H-M   'P 1'
#
loop_
_entity.id
_entity.type
_entity.pdbx_description
1 polymer ?
#
loop_
_entity_poly.entity_id
_entity_poly.type
_entity_poly.pdbx_seq_one_letter_code
_entity_poly.pdbx_strand_id
1 'polypeptide(L)'
;MLHQMEISQYSGLPNMYYDTSSLMYSEAMSYRSTFPPPTFGTLYPVETEWEAHQAREMASFQARQSYNSSLRTSKLAKMERRRRIEQEGAAAMEREM
;
A
#
# COMPACT_ATOMS: atom_id res chain seq x y z
N MET A 1 6.80 7.55 -16.41
CA MET A 1 7.54 6.53 -15.63
C MET A 1 8.21 7.13 -14.41
N LEU A 2 9.14 8.07 -14.61
CA LEU A 2 9.94 8.71 -13.56
C LEU A 2 9.11 9.19 -12.35
N HIS A 3 8.04 9.93 -12.60
CA HIS A 3 7.14 10.40 -11.54
C HIS A 3 6.57 9.26 -10.67
N GLN A 4 6.19 8.14 -11.27
CA GLN A 4 5.70 6.97 -10.52
C GLN A 4 6.81 6.29 -9.72
N MET A 5 8.04 6.23 -10.26
CA MET A 5 9.22 5.69 -9.56
C MET A 5 9.59 6.53 -8.34
N GLU A 6 9.50 7.86 -8.47
CA GLU A 6 9.74 8.78 -7.37
C GLU A 6 8.68 8.62 -6.28
N ILE A 7 7.40 8.61 -6.65
CA ILE A 7 6.31 8.41 -5.69
C ILE A 7 6.47 7.08 -4.95
N SER A 8 6.78 5.98 -5.64
CA SER A 8 6.96 4.69 -4.96
C SER A 8 8.19 4.66 -4.07
N GLN A 9 9.29 5.29 -4.49
CA GLN A 9 10.49 5.40 -3.66
C GLN A 9 10.20 6.18 -2.38
N TYR A 10 9.51 7.33 -2.47
CA TYR A 10 9.16 8.13 -1.29
C TYR A 10 8.09 7.48 -0.42
N SER A 11 7.15 6.76 -1.04
CA SER A 11 6.02 6.13 -0.34
C SER A 11 6.33 4.71 0.16
N GLY A 12 7.54 4.20 -0.07
CA GLY A 12 7.94 2.85 0.31
C GLY A 12 7.03 1.76 -0.28
N LEU A 13 6.48 1.96 -1.48
CA LEU A 13 5.52 1.03 -2.08
C LEU A 13 6.26 -0.23 -2.59
N PRO A 14 6.07 -1.41 -1.97
CA PRO A 14 6.94 -2.57 -2.21
C PRO A 14 6.60 -3.37 -3.48
N ASN A 15 5.49 -3.07 -4.16
CA ASN A 15 4.92 -3.92 -5.23
C ASN A 15 4.82 -3.18 -6.59
N MET A 16 5.73 -2.27 -6.88
CA MET A 16 5.82 -1.72 -8.25
C MET A 16 6.74 -2.58 -9.10
N TYR A 17 6.16 -3.15 -10.16
CA TYR A 17 6.90 -3.90 -11.16
C TYR A 17 7.21 -3.00 -12.35
N TYR A 18 8.49 -2.81 -12.63
CA TYR A 18 8.96 -2.16 -13.83
C TYR A 18 9.61 -3.19 -14.74
N ASP A 19 9.35 -3.11 -16.04
CA ASP A 19 10.10 -3.88 -17.02
C ASP A 19 11.49 -3.25 -17.17
N THR A 20 12.46 -3.82 -16.45
CA THR A 20 13.85 -3.35 -16.43
C THR A 20 14.60 -3.61 -17.74
N SER A 21 14.02 -4.40 -18.65
CA SER A 21 14.59 -4.68 -19.98
C SER A 21 14.10 -3.72 -21.07
N SER A 22 13.05 -2.94 -20.78
CA SER A 22 12.47 -2.00 -21.74
C SER A 22 13.38 -0.80 -22.01
N LEU A 23 13.31 -0.27 -23.24
CA LEU A 23 13.96 0.99 -23.61
C LEU A 23 13.50 2.16 -22.73
N MET A 24 12.22 2.19 -22.38
CA MET A 24 11.64 3.22 -21.52
C MET A 24 12.26 3.23 -20.11
N TYR A 25 12.59 2.05 -19.55
CA TYR A 25 13.28 1.95 -18.27
C TYR A 25 14.73 2.43 -18.37
N SER A 26 15.46 2.03 -19.42
CA SER A 26 16.86 2.44 -19.58
C SER A 26 17.01 3.94 -19.82
N GLU A 27 16.11 4.55 -20.60
CA GLU A 27 16.03 6.00 -20.78
C GLU A 27 15.71 6.72 -19.46
N ALA A 28 14.74 6.22 -18.69
CA ALA A 28 14.41 6.77 -17.38
C ALA A 28 15.59 6.70 -16.40
N MET A 29 16.34 5.60 -16.37
CA MET A 29 17.53 5.47 -15.52
C MET A 29 18.66 6.38 -15.97
N SER A 30 18.86 6.55 -17.27
CA SER A 30 19.85 7.48 -17.83
C SER A 30 19.52 8.93 -17.47
N TYR A 31 18.26 9.31 -17.57
CA TYR A 31 17.78 10.63 -17.12
C TYR A 31 18.05 10.85 -15.63
N ARG A 32 17.70 9.88 -14.78
CA ARG A 32 17.96 9.94 -13.32
C ARG A 32 19.44 10.05 -12.96
N SER A 33 20.32 9.40 -13.71
CA SER A 33 21.76 9.52 -13.49
C SER A 33 22.27 10.95 -13.76
N THR A 34 21.59 11.69 -14.63
CA THR A 34 21.96 13.07 -15.01
C THR A 34 21.26 14.09 -14.11
N PHE A 35 20.00 13.83 -13.76
CA PHE A 35 19.15 14.64 -12.90
C PHE A 35 18.67 13.79 -11.72
N PRO A 36 19.48 13.66 -10.66
CA PRO A 36 19.09 12.86 -9.51
C PRO A 36 17.85 13.44 -8.85
N PRO A 37 16.93 12.61 -8.33
CA PRO A 37 15.78 13.11 -7.60
C PRO A 37 16.24 13.92 -6.37
N PRO A 38 15.51 14.98 -5.99
CA PRO A 38 15.86 15.79 -4.85
C PRO A 38 15.90 14.95 -3.57
N THR A 39 16.91 15.16 -2.73
CA THR A 39 16.99 14.49 -1.43
C THR A 39 16.01 15.14 -0.45
N PHE A 40 15.64 14.43 0.62
CA PHE A 40 14.78 15.02 1.65
C PHE A 40 15.35 16.31 2.25
N GLY A 41 16.68 16.42 2.37
CA GLY A 41 17.31 17.67 2.83
C GLY A 41 17.12 18.86 1.87
N THR A 42 16.89 18.61 0.58
CA THR A 42 16.53 19.67 -0.38
C THR A 42 15.04 20.00 -0.37
N LEU A 43 14.18 19.04 -0.05
CA LEU A 43 12.72 19.23 0.00
C LEU A 43 12.24 19.83 1.32
N TYR A 44 12.99 19.58 2.40
CA TYR A 44 12.71 20.04 3.75
C TYR A 44 14.00 20.67 4.33
N PRO A 45 14.31 21.93 3.95
CA PRO A 45 15.57 22.58 4.32
C PRO A 45 15.68 22.91 5.81
N VAL A 46 14.57 22.89 6.54
CA VAL A 46 14.50 23.15 7.98
C VAL A 46 13.81 22.00 8.71
N GLU A 47 14.28 21.72 9.92
CA GLU A 47 13.83 20.58 10.73
C GLU A 47 12.31 20.59 10.95
N THR A 48 11.72 21.76 11.19
CA THR A 48 10.28 21.90 11.44
C THR A 48 9.41 21.50 10.24
N GLU A 49 9.90 21.72 9.01
CA GLU A 49 9.20 21.30 7.79
C GLU A 49 9.29 19.78 7.61
N TRP A 50 10.43 19.20 7.96
CA TRP A 50 10.63 17.76 7.98
C TRP A 50 9.71 17.08 9.01
N GLU A 51 9.70 17.58 10.25
CA GLU A 51 8.82 17.09 11.32
C GLU A 51 7.35 17.19 10.91
N ALA A 52 6.93 18.31 10.32
CA ALA A 52 5.55 18.49 9.83
C ALA A 52 5.20 17.51 8.71
N HIS A 53 6.14 17.22 7.80
CA HIS A 53 5.95 16.18 6.79
C HIS A 53 5.81 14.79 7.43
N GLN A 54 6.70 14.42 8.34
CA GLN A 54 6.64 13.13 9.03
C GLN A 54 5.31 12.95 9.78
N ALA A 55 4.83 14.00 10.46
CA ALA A 55 3.55 13.97 11.18
C ALA A 55 2.37 13.69 10.22
N ARG A 56 2.34 14.34 9.04
CA ARG A 56 1.31 14.11 8.01
C ARG A 56 1.37 12.70 7.43
N GLU A 57 2.57 12.19 7.17
CA GLU A 57 2.76 10.83 6.65
C GLU A 57 2.32 9.78 7.69
N MET A 58 2.69 9.97 8.95
CA MET A 58 2.28 9.07 10.04
C MET A 58 0.76 9.03 10.22
N ALA A 59 0.10 10.20 10.22
CA ALA A 59 -1.35 10.28 10.30
C ALA A 59 -2.03 9.57 9.12
N SER A 60 -1.52 9.79 7.90
CA SER A 60 -2.03 9.16 6.69
C SER A 60 -1.84 7.64 6.70
N PHE A 61 -0.70 7.16 7.21
CA PHE A 61 -0.42 5.74 7.38
C PHE A 61 -1.37 5.10 8.39
N GLN A 62 -1.52 5.70 9.57
CA GLN A 62 -2.41 5.21 10.63
C GLN A 62 -3.87 5.14 10.18
N ALA A 63 -4.34 6.14 9.43
CA ALA A 63 -5.68 6.15 8.85
C ALA A 63 -5.88 4.97 7.88
N ARG A 64 -4.91 4.74 6.97
CA ARG A 64 -4.93 3.59 6.05
C ARG A 64 -4.91 2.26 6.78
N GLN A 65 -4.07 2.10 7.81
CA GLN A 65 -4.01 0.88 8.62
C GLN A 65 -5.34 0.61 9.33
N SER A 66 -5.94 1.64 9.91
CA SER A 66 -7.24 1.54 10.60
C SER A 66 -8.35 1.10 9.66
N TYR A 67 -8.43 1.73 8.48
CA TYR A 67 -9.40 1.37 7.45
C TYR A 67 -9.21 -0.08 6.96
N ASN A 68 -7.99 -0.45 6.59
CA ASN A 68 -7.69 -1.79 6.08
C ASN A 68 -7.95 -2.88 7.12
N SER A 69 -7.60 -2.62 8.39
CA SER A 69 -7.86 -3.54 9.50
C SER A 69 -9.37 -3.72 9.73
N SER A 70 -10.13 -2.63 9.72
CA SER A 70 -11.60 -2.68 9.81
C SER A 70 -12.22 -3.49 8.68
N LEU A 71 -11.78 -3.25 7.44
CA LEU A 71 -12.25 -3.97 6.26
C LEU A 71 -11.94 -5.47 6.35
N ARG A 72 -10.72 -5.83 6.77
CA ARG A 72 -10.30 -7.23 6.99
C ARG A 72 -11.19 -7.90 8.03
N THR A 73 -11.39 -7.28 9.19
CA THR A 73 -12.24 -7.82 10.26
C THR A 73 -13.67 -8.04 9.80
N SER A 74 -14.25 -7.07 9.07
CA SER A 74 -15.59 -7.18 8.51
C SER A 74 -15.72 -8.35 7.51
N LYS A 75 -14.72 -8.53 6.63
CA LYS A 75 -14.69 -9.68 5.70
C LYS A 75 -14.62 -11.02 6.42
N LEU A 76 -13.76 -11.14 7.43
CA LEU A 76 -13.64 -12.36 8.24
C LEU A 76 -14.96 -12.69 8.95
N ALA A 77 -15.62 -11.69 9.55
CA ALA A 77 -16.92 -11.88 10.19
C ALA A 77 -17.99 -12.37 9.20
N LYS A 78 -18.02 -11.82 7.97
CA LYS A 78 -18.93 -12.31 6.92
C LYS A 78 -18.64 -13.74 6.49
N MET A 79 -17.36 -14.10 6.35
CA MET A 79 -16.95 -15.47 6.03
C MET A 79 -17.39 -16.45 7.13
N GLU A 80 -17.16 -16.11 8.39
CA GLU A 80 -17.54 -16.95 9.52
C GLU A 80 -19.06 -17.13 9.61
N ARG A 81 -19.85 -16.07 9.37
CA ARG A 81 -21.31 -16.18 9.32
C ARG A 81 -21.78 -17.14 8.22
N ARG A 82 -21.20 -17.05 7.02
CA ARG A 82 -21.52 -17.97 5.91
C ARG A 82 -21.19 -19.42 6.28
N ARG A 83 -20.00 -19.65 6.83
CA ARG A 83 -19.56 -20.98 7.28
C ARG A 83 -20.52 -21.59 8.30
N ARG A 84 -21.03 -20.81 9.25
CA ARG A 84 -22.01 -21.29 10.24
C ARG A 84 -23.34 -21.69 9.61
N ILE A 85 -23.87 -20.87 8.70
CA ILE A 85 -25.12 -21.18 7.99
C ILE A 85 -24.99 -22.48 7.19
N GLU A 86 -23.86 -22.67 6.50
CA GLU A 86 -23.57 -23.89 5.74
C GLU A 86 -23.49 -25.12 6.67
N GLN A 87 -22.83 -25.00 7.83
CA GLN A 87 -22.73 -26.07 8.81
C GLN A 87 -24.08 -26.42 9.45
N GLU A 88 -24.88 -25.41 9.79
CA GLU A 88 -26.24 -25.60 10.32
C GLU A 88 -27.16 -26.27 9.29
N GLY A 89 -27.08 -25.85 8.03
CA GLY A 89 -27.82 -26.48 6.93
C GLY A 89 -27.42 -27.93 6.69
N ALA A 90 -26.12 -28.24 6.71
CA ALA A 90 -25.61 -29.61 6.60
C ALA A 90 -26.08 -30.49 7.77
N ALA A 91 -25.98 -29.98 9.01
CA ALA A 91 -26.43 -30.71 10.20
C ALA A 91 -27.95 -30.90 10.25
N ALA A 92 -28.73 -29.97 9.67
CA ALA A 92 -30.18 -30.13 9.53
C ALA A 92 -30.52 -31.25 8.53
N MET A 93 -29.85 -31.28 7.37
CA MET A 93 -30.04 -32.36 6.38
C MET A 93 -29.65 -33.74 6.93
N GLU A 94 -28.59 -33.83 7.73
CA GLU A 94 -28.19 -35.10 8.39
C GLU A 94 -29.20 -35.59 9.44
N ARG A 95 -30.00 -34.69 10.03
CA ARG A 95 -31.03 -35.06 11.01
C ARG A 95 -32.35 -35.49 10.37
N GLU A 96 -32.58 -35.12 9.11
CA GLU A 96 -33.79 -35.45 8.35
C GLU A 96 -33.66 -36.75 7.53
N MET A 97 -32.46 -37.34 7.44
CA MET A 97 -32.21 -38.70 6.92
C MET A 97 -32.24 -39.75 8.03
#